data_AF-A0A953LMW3-F1
#
_entry.id   AF-A0A953LMW3-F1
#
_cell.length_a   1.000
_cell.length_b   1.000
_cell.length_c   1.000
_cell.angle_alpha   90.00
_cell.angle_beta   90.00
_cell.angle_gamma   90.00
#
_symmetry.space_group_name_H-M   'P 1'
#
loop_
_entity.id
_entity.type
_entity.pdbx_description
1 polymer ?
#
loop_
_entity_poly.entity_id
_entity_poly.type
_entity_poly.pdbx_seq_one_letter_code
_entity_poly.pdbx_strand_id
1 'polypeptide(L)'
;MDQYHIWCNLNDSRDDLTFADAVDAWLGHLQRQGAVEGWRLTRRKLGLGPAVLGEFHLVIEVRDLAQLEQAFGLAATRAEPHEPLHAAVYRLVRDA
;
A
#
# COMPACT_ATOMS: atom_id res chain seq x y z
N MET A 1 0.87 -13.25 13.37
CA MET A 1 0.85 -11.99 12.59
C MET A 1 0.47 -12.39 11.20
N ASP A 2 -0.67 -11.88 10.73
CA ASP A 2 -1.19 -12.15 9.39
C ASP A 2 -0.59 -11.14 8.42
N GLN A 3 -0.46 -11.54 7.15
CA GLN A 3 0.13 -10.72 6.10
C GLN A 3 -0.85 -10.55 4.94
N TYR A 4 -1.08 -9.30 4.54
CA TYR A 4 -1.86 -8.96 3.37
C TYR A 4 -0.93 -8.52 2.24
N HIS A 5 -1.09 -9.12 1.06
CA HIS A 5 -0.18 -8.92 -0.07
C HIS A 5 -0.88 -8.20 -1.22
N ILE A 6 -0.24 -7.16 -1.74
CA ILE A 6 -0.73 -6.36 -2.86
C ILE A 6 0.36 -6.31 -3.93
N TRP A 7 -0.03 -6.55 -5.18
CA TRP A 7 0.83 -6.36 -6.34
C TRP A 7 0.23 -5.31 -7.26
N CYS A 8 1.06 -4.41 -7.76
CA CYS A 8 0.60 -3.37 -8.67
C CYS A 8 1.69 -2.91 -9.64
N ASN A 9 1.27 -2.31 -10.75
CA ASN A 9 2.10 -1.48 -11.60
C ASN A 9 1.69 -0.01 -11.50
N LEU A 10 2.66 0.87 -11.74
CA LEU A 10 2.41 2.30 -11.79
C LEU A 10 1.87 2.73 -13.16
N ASN A 11 1.13 3.84 -13.18
CA ASN A 11 0.77 4.56 -14.40
C ASN A 11 2.03 4.96 -15.18
N ASP A 12 3.00 5.55 -14.48
CA ASP A 12 4.35 5.85 -14.97
C ASP A 12 5.40 5.24 -14.03
N SER A 13 6.20 4.29 -14.52
CA SER A 13 7.24 3.63 -13.72
C SER A 13 8.36 4.55 -13.23
N ARG A 14 8.42 5.80 -13.71
CA ARG A 14 9.37 6.84 -13.23
C ARG A 14 8.92 7.51 -11.94
N ASP A 15 7.64 7.37 -11.58
CA ASP A 15 7.09 7.91 -10.33
C ASP A 15 7.32 6.97 -9.13
N ASP A 16 8.35 6.13 -9.18
CA ASP A 16 8.58 5.09 -8.17
C ASP A 16 8.89 5.65 -6.78
N LEU A 17 9.69 6.71 -6.69
CA LEU A 17 9.95 7.41 -5.44
C LEU A 17 8.70 8.12 -4.92
N THR A 18 7.97 8.81 -5.80
CA THR A 18 6.69 9.46 -5.45
C THR A 18 5.69 8.44 -4.90
N PHE A 19 5.63 7.25 -5.49
CA PHE A 19 4.80 6.16 -5.00
C PHE A 19 5.27 5.63 -3.65
N ALA A 20 6.58 5.42 -3.47
CA ALA A 20 7.13 4.98 -2.19
C ALA A 20 6.85 5.97 -1.06
N ASP A 21 7.01 7.28 -1.31
CA ASP A 21 6.70 8.34 -0.35
C ASP A 21 5.20 8.38 0.00
N ALA A 22 4.31 8.20 -0.99
CA ALA A 22 2.87 8.14 -0.75
C ALA A 22 2.48 6.92 0.09
N VAL A 23 3.08 5.75 -0.16
CA VAL A 23 2.87 4.52 0.62
C VAL A 23 3.37 4.70 2.06
N ASP A 24 4.56 5.27 2.24
CA ASP A 24 5.13 5.57 3.55
C ASP A 24 4.24 6.53 4.36
N ALA A 25 3.78 7.61 3.72
CA ALA A 25 2.89 8.57 4.35
C ALA A 25 1.57 7.92 4.81
N TRP A 26 0.95 7.09 3.95
CA TRP A 26 -0.31 6.42 4.26
C TRP A 26 -0.16 5.32 5.32
N LEU A 27 0.70 4.34 5.08
CA LEU A 27 0.84 3.19 5.99
C LEU A 27 1.58 3.56 7.26
N GLY A 28 2.50 4.52 7.21
CA GLY A 28 3.10 5.11 8.41
C GLY A 28 2.07 5.85 9.27
N HIS A 29 1.08 6.51 8.66
CA HIS A 29 -0.04 7.10 9.39
C HIS A 29 -0.88 6.01 10.09
N LEU A 30 -1.26 4.96 9.37
CA LEU A 30 -2.00 3.83 9.95
C LEU A 30 -1.22 3.12 11.08
N GLN A 31 0.10 2.94 10.91
CA GLN A 31 0.94 2.31 11.91
C GLN A 31 1.00 3.15 13.20
N ARG A 32 1.16 4.48 13.08
CA ARG A 32 1.12 5.39 14.25
C ARG A 32 -0.21 5.36 15.00
N GLN A 33 -1.30 5.00 14.33
CA GLN A 33 -2.62 4.84 14.93
C GLN A 33 -2.87 3.42 15.47
N GLY A 34 -1.92 2.49 15.30
CA GLY A 34 -2.09 1.08 15.68
C GLY A 34 -3.07 0.31 14.78
N ALA A 35 -3.41 0.86 13.60
CA ALA A 35 -4.28 0.22 12.63
C ALA A 35 -3.55 -0.86 11.82
N VAL A 36 -2.21 -0.83 11.76
CA VAL A 36 -1.36 -1.91 11.23
C VAL A 36 -0.13 -2.07 12.13
N GLU A 37 0.48 -3.24 12.15
CA GLU A 37 1.71 -3.50 12.91
C GLU A 37 2.96 -3.06 12.14
N GLY A 38 2.93 -3.19 10.81
CA GLY A 38 4.05 -2.86 9.95
C GLY A 38 3.71 -2.98 8.47
N TRP A 39 4.66 -2.59 7.62
CA TRP A 39 4.55 -2.76 6.19
C TRP A 39 5.92 -2.85 5.52
N ARG A 40 5.94 -3.40 4.31
CA ARG A 40 7.14 -3.51 3.49
C ARG A 40 6.79 -3.29 2.02
N LEU A 41 7.44 -2.32 1.39
CA LEU A 41 7.35 -2.10 -0.05
C LEU A 41 8.62 -2.63 -0.74
N THR A 42 8.44 -3.41 -1.80
CA THR A 42 9.53 -3.88 -2.66
C THR A 42 9.18 -3.70 -4.13
N ARG A 43 10.20 -3.58 -4.97
CA ARG A 43 10.08 -3.51 -6.44
C ARG A 43 10.97 -4.58 -7.04
N ARG A 44 10.42 -5.44 -7.92
CA ARG A 44 11.26 -6.39 -8.66
C ARG A 44 12.22 -5.64 -9.58
N LYS A 45 13.38 -6.24 -9.87
CA LYS A 45 14.42 -5.60 -10.68
C LYS A 45 14.66 -6.37 -11.97
N LEU A 46 15.13 -5.64 -12.99
CA LEU A 46 15.57 -6.19 -14.28
C LEU A 46 14.48 -6.98 -15.04
N GLY A 47 13.20 -6.73 -14.74
CA GLY A 47 12.08 -7.48 -15.33
C GLY A 47 12.01 -8.95 -14.88
N LEU A 48 12.76 -9.34 -13.85
CA LEU A 48 12.79 -10.72 -13.37
C LEU A 48 11.59 -10.99 -12.46
N GLY A 49 10.58 -11.67 -13.00
CA GLY A 49 9.42 -12.16 -12.25
C GLY A 49 8.26 -12.59 -13.15
N PRO A 50 7.22 -13.24 -12.60
CA PRO A 50 6.04 -13.61 -13.38
C PRO A 50 5.39 -12.40 -14.04
N ALA A 51 5.09 -12.48 -15.34
CA ALA A 51 4.49 -11.38 -16.09
C ALA A 51 3.11 -10.95 -15.55
N VAL A 52 2.40 -11.88 -14.92
CA VAL A 52 1.06 -11.68 -14.35
C VAL A 52 1.08 -10.95 -13.00
N LEU A 53 2.24 -10.81 -12.37
CA LEU A 53 2.38 -10.05 -11.12
C LEU A 53 2.93 -8.65 -11.40
N GLY A 54 2.43 -7.69 -10.63
CA GLY A 54 2.88 -6.29 -10.67
C GLY A 54 4.36 -6.12 -10.37
N GLU A 55 4.91 -5.00 -10.80
CA GLU A 55 6.30 -4.62 -10.54
C GLU A 55 6.57 -4.35 -9.06
N PHE A 56 5.59 -3.79 -8.36
CA PHE A 56 5.65 -3.49 -6.93
C PHE A 56 4.92 -4.57 -6.13
N HIS A 57 5.48 -4.90 -4.97
CA HIS A 57 4.88 -5.80 -4.00
C HIS A 57 4.89 -5.12 -2.63
N LEU A 58 3.69 -4.89 -2.11
CA LEU A 58 3.43 -4.34 -0.80
C LEU A 58 2.92 -5.45 0.13
N VAL A 59 3.54 -5.56 1.30
CA VAL A 59 3.10 -6.43 2.40
C VAL A 59 2.65 -5.53 3.54
N ILE A 60 1.45 -5.75 4.03
CA ILE A 60 0.91 -5.12 5.25
C ILE A 60 0.83 -6.18 6.32
N GLU A 61 1.37 -5.89 7.50
CA GLU A 61 1.41 -6.81 8.64
C GLU A 61 0.39 -6.39 9.69
N VAL A 62 -0.41 -7.35 10.14
CA VAL A 62 -1.46 -7.16 11.15
C VAL A 62 -1.40 -8.27 12.19
N ARG A 63 -1.88 -8.02 13.40
CA ARG A 63 -1.93 -9.02 14.46
C ARG A 63 -3.02 -10.08 14.23
N ASP A 64 -4.13 -9.68 13.63
CA ASP A 64 -5.29 -10.52 13.33
C ASP A 64 -6.13 -9.95 12.16
N LEU A 65 -7.08 -10.74 11.67
CA LEU A 65 -8.00 -10.33 10.60
C LEU A 65 -8.94 -9.17 10.99
N ALA A 66 -9.21 -8.96 12.29
CA ALA A 66 -10.08 -7.87 12.72
C ALA A 66 -9.37 -6.51 12.58
N GLN A 67 -8.07 -6.45 12.85
CA GLN A 67 -7.24 -5.27 12.57
C GLN A 67 -7.17 -4.98 11.07
N LEU A 68 -7.10 -6.02 10.23
CA LEU A 68 -7.12 -5.83 8.77
C LEU A 68 -8.42 -5.17 8.30
N GLU A 69 -9.56 -5.65 8.77
CA GLU A 69 -10.88 -5.08 8.45
C GLU A 69 -10.97 -3.61 8.90
N GLN A 70 -10.47 -3.29 10.10
CA GLN A 70 -10.40 -1.92 10.60
C GLN A 70 -9.56 -1.02 9.69
N ALA A 71 -8.38 -1.48 9.27
CA ALA A 71 -7.49 -0.72 8.38
C ALA A 71 -8.13 -0.42 7.02
N PHE A 72 -8.84 -1.39 6.43
CA PHE A 72 -9.59 -1.16 5.18
C PHE A 72 -10.81 -0.27 5.37
N GLY A 73 -11.48 -0.38 6.52
CA GLY A 73 -12.54 0.55 6.90
C GLY A 73 -12.04 2.00 6.85
N LEU A 74 -10.86 2.28 7.41
CA LEU A 74 -10.23 3.60 7.36
C LEU A 74 -9.91 4.05 5.93
N ALA A 75 -9.37 3.17 5.10
CA ALA A 75 -9.08 3.45 3.69
C ALA A 75 -10.34 3.79 2.86
N ALA A 76 -11.48 3.21 3.24
CA ALA A 76 -12.78 3.45 2.60
C ALA A 76 -13.48 4.72 3.10
N THR A 77 -13.02 5.32 4.21
CA THR A 77 -13.61 6.57 4.71
C THR A 77 -13.26 7.75 3.81
N ARG A 78 -14.20 8.67 3.65
CA ARG A 78 -13.96 9.99 3.03
C ARG A 78 -13.57 11.05 4.06
N ALA A 79 -13.04 10.61 5.21
CA ALA A 79 -12.70 11.49 6.31
C ALA A 79 -11.23 11.94 6.19
N GLU A 80 -10.97 13.18 6.58
CA GLU A 80 -9.59 13.62 6.78
C GLU A 80 -8.99 12.95 8.04
N PRO A 81 -7.69 12.60 8.03
CA PRO A 81 -6.73 12.75 6.93
C PRO A 81 -6.66 11.51 5.99
N HIS A 82 -7.55 10.53 6.15
CA HIS A 82 -7.46 9.23 5.49
C HIS A 82 -7.65 9.28 3.97
N GLU A 83 -8.68 10.00 3.52
CA GLU A 83 -9.01 10.11 2.10
C GLU A 83 -7.85 10.67 1.24
N PRO A 84 -7.24 11.84 1.55
CA PRO A 84 -6.17 12.38 0.72
C PRO A 84 -4.91 11.50 0.71
N LEU A 85 -4.58 10.84 1.83
CA LEU A 85 -3.42 9.95 1.91
C LEU A 85 -3.62 8.69 1.08
N HIS A 86 -4.78 8.05 1.21
CA HIS A 86 -5.10 6.86 0.42
C HIS A 86 -5.22 7.19 -1.08
N ALA A 87 -5.87 8.30 -1.43
CA ALA A 87 -6.00 8.77 -2.81
C ALA A 87 -4.64 9.06 -3.46
N ALA A 88 -3.66 9.55 -2.69
CA ALA A 88 -2.30 9.79 -3.19
C ALA A 88 -1.58 8.52 -3.65
N VAL A 89 -1.85 7.38 -3.01
CA VAL A 89 -1.36 6.06 -3.45
C VAL A 89 -2.16 5.58 -4.66
N TYR A 90 -3.49 5.58 -4.55
CA TYR A 90 -4.37 5.00 -5.57
C TYR A 90 -4.20 5.64 -6.95
N ARG A 91 -4.06 6.97 -7.03
CA ARG A 91 -3.91 7.70 -8.30
C ARG A 91 -2.64 7.35 -9.10
N LEU A 92 -1.64 6.72 -8.46
CA LEU A 92 -0.37 6.37 -9.11
C LEU A 92 -0.39 4.97 -9.72
N VAL A 93 -1.40 4.16 -9.40
CA VAL A 93 -1.52 2.76 -9.79
C VAL A 93 -2.50 2.60 -10.95
N ARG A 94 -2.27 1.60 -11.82
CA ARG A 94 -3.15 1.28 -12.96
C ARG A 94 -3.90 -0.04 -12.86
N ASP A 95 -3.52 -0.91 -11.91
CA ASP A 95 -4.11 -2.24 -11.70
C ASP A 95 -4.96 -2.28 -10.41
N ALA A 96 -5.54 -1.12 -10.04
CA ALA A 96 -6.27 -0.90 -8.80
C ALA A 96 -7.80 -0.85 -8.99
#